data_AF-A0A0F9TL15-F1
#
_entry.id   AF-A0A0F9TL15-F1
#
_cell.length_a   1.000
_cell.length_b   1.000
_cell.length_c   1.000
_cell.angle_alpha   90.00
_cell.angle_beta   90.00
_cell.angle_gamma   90.00
#
_symmetry.space_group_name_H-M   'P 1'
#
loop_
_entity.id
_entity.type
_entity.pdbx_description
1 polymer ?
#
loop_
_entity_poly.entity_id
_entity_poly.type
_entity_poly.pdbx_seq_one_letter_code
_entity_poly.pdbx_strand_id
1 'polypeptide(L)' 'MFPGASSEEDVYVTHDGVVLDEDKYRAILFKINDDDVWIPRSVIVEFDGDSVTIPRWKAQELDLE' A
#
# COMPACT_ATOMS: atom_id res chain seq x y z
N MET A 1 20.31 18.26 -5.46
CA MET A 1 20.26 16.82 -5.73
C MET A 1 19.62 16.18 -4.52
N PHE A 2 18.33 15.80 -4.62
CA PHE A 2 17.73 14.96 -3.59
C PHE A 2 18.37 13.58 -3.75
N PRO A 3 18.96 12.99 -2.69
CA PRO A 3 19.37 11.60 -2.78
C PRO A 3 18.11 10.80 -3.09
N GLY A 4 18.13 10.11 -4.23
CA GLY A 4 17.09 9.14 -4.54
C GLY A 4 17.00 8.18 -3.36
N ALA A 5 15.80 8.08 -2.80
CA ALA A 5 15.48 7.00 -1.87
C ALA A 5 15.58 5.71 -2.68
N SER A 6 16.76 5.10 -2.62
CA SER A 6 17.06 3.81 -3.24
C SER A 6 16.24 2.72 -2.54
N SER A 7 15.05 2.45 -3.08
CA SER A 7 14.58 1.17 -3.64
C SER A 7 14.85 -0.17 -2.92
N GLU A 8 15.28 -0.22 -1.65
CA GLU A 8 15.56 -1.49 -0.94
C GLU A 8 14.55 -1.83 0.17
N GLU A 9 13.59 -0.95 0.46
CA GLU A 9 12.63 -1.14 1.56
C GLU A 9 11.16 -1.09 1.13
N ASP A 10 10.84 -1.08 -0.16
CA ASP A 10 9.45 -1.08 -0.61
C ASP A 10 9.00 -2.49 -0.99
N VAL A 11 7.76 -2.82 -0.65
CA VAL A 11 7.12 -4.11 -0.91
C VAL A 11 5.97 -3.89 -1.87
N TYR A 12 5.93 -4.73 -2.89
CA TYR A 12 4.87 -4.77 -3.88
C TYR A 12 3.83 -5.79 -3.43
N VAL A 13 2.60 -5.33 -3.23
CA VAL A 13 1.50 -6.16 -2.75
C VAL A 13 0.38 -6.16 -3.79
N THR A 14 0.04 -7.35 -4.28
CA THR A 14 -1.11 -7.55 -5.16
C THR A 14 -2.39 -7.59 -4.35
N HIS A 15 -3.47 -7.02 -4.90
CA HIS A 15 -4.77 -7.00 -4.23
C HIS A 15 -5.88 -7.42 -5.20
N ASP A 16 -6.92 -8.07 -4.69
CA ASP A 16 -8.09 -8.52 -5.47
C ASP A 16 -9.10 -7.41 -5.76
N GLY A 17 -8.97 -6.28 -5.08
CA GLY A 17 -9.86 -5.16 -5.27
C GLY A 17 -9.49 -3.99 -4.39
N VAL A 18 -9.88 -2.81 -4.86
CA VAL A 18 -9.70 -1.56 -4.13
C VAL A 18 -11.07 -0.96 -3.84
N VAL A 19 -11.28 -0.56 -2.59
CA VAL A 19 -12.42 0.29 -2.21
C VAL A 19 -11.86 1.67 -1.88
N LEU A 20 -12.06 2.58 -2.83
CA LEU A 20 -11.71 3.99 -2.66
C LEU A 20 -12.79 4.67 -1.83
N ASP A 21 -12.48 4.96 -0.58
CA ASP A 21 -13.34 5.79 0.27
C ASP A 21 -13.01 7.27 0.02
N GLU A 22 -13.46 7.80 -1.12
CA GLU A 22 -13.13 9.15 -1.60
C GLU A 22 -13.69 10.26 -0.70
N ASP A 23 -14.76 9.98 0.03
CA ASP A 23 -15.52 10.99 0.77
C ASP A 23 -15.04 11.17 2.22
N LYS A 24 -14.19 10.27 2.76
CA LYS A 24 -13.99 10.22 4.22
C LYS A 24 -12.54 10.18 4.73
N TYR A 25 -11.57 9.43 4.22
CA TYR A 25 -10.29 9.33 4.94
C TYR A 25 -9.02 9.15 4.12
N ARG A 26 -7.91 9.54 4.75
CA ARG A 26 -6.50 9.51 4.32
C ARG A 26 -5.97 8.09 4.02
N ALA A 27 -6.82 7.11 3.76
CA ALA A 27 -6.50 5.70 3.59
C ALA A 27 -7.36 5.06 2.49
N ILE A 28 -6.84 4.00 1.88
CA ILE A 28 -7.48 3.20 0.85
C ILE A 28 -7.63 1.78 1.41
N LEU A 29 -8.79 1.17 1.21
CA LEU A 29 -9.03 -0.21 1.59
C LEU A 29 -8.65 -1.14 0.43
N PHE A 30 -7.73 -2.05 0.71
CA PHE A 30 -7.22 -3.06 -0.21
C PHE A 30 -7.68 -4.43 0.26
N LYS A 31 -8.18 -5.24 -0.67
CA LYS A 31 -8.47 -6.64 -0.37
C LYS A 31 -7.26 -7.50 -0.75
N ILE A 32 -6.50 -7.97 0.24
CA ILE A 32 -5.26 -8.72 0.04
C ILE A 32 -5.40 -10.08 0.72
N ASN A 33 -5.20 -11.18 -0.01
CA ASN A 33 -5.34 -12.55 0.51
C ASN A 33 -6.70 -12.83 1.20
N ASP A 34 -7.78 -12.28 0.65
CA ASP A 34 -9.14 -12.28 1.22
C ASP A 34 -9.34 -11.45 2.51
N ASP A 35 -8.31 -10.73 2.96
CA ASP A 35 -8.36 -9.83 4.11
C ASP A 35 -8.52 -8.36 3.67
N ASP A 36 -9.26 -7.58 4.47
CA ASP A 36 -9.56 -6.18 4.21
C ASP A 36 -8.55 -5.27 4.93
N VAL A 37 -7.57 -4.76 4.19
CA VAL A 37 -6.43 -4.02 4.71
C VAL A 37 -6.55 -2.53 4.42
N TRP A 38 -6.54 -1.70 5.47
CA TRP A 38 -6.53 -0.24 5.34
C TRP A 38 -5.12 0.31 5.26
N ILE A 39 -4.75 0.85 4.10
CA ILE A 39 -3.44 1.43 3.85
C ILE A 39 -3.55 2.96 3.75
N PRO A 40 -2.86 3.73 4.61
CA PRO A 40 -2.84 5.19 4.52
C PRO A 40 -2.25 5.67 3.19
N ARG A 41 -2.90 6.62 2.53
CA ARG A 41 -2.42 7.24 1.28
C ARG A 41 -1.05 7.90 1.41
N SER A 42 -0.72 8.38 2.61
CA SER A 42 0.61 8.94 2.91
C SER A 42 1.74 7.91 2.88
N VAL A 43 1.40 6.62 2.95
CA VAL A 43 2.34 5.50 2.98
C VAL A 43 2.39 4.79 1.63
N ILE A 44 1.40 4.99 0.76
CA ILE A 44 1.39 4.44 -0.59
C ILE A 44 2.46 5.15 -1.42
N VAL A 45 3.47 4.39 -1.84
CA VAL A 45 4.54 4.87 -2.72
C VAL A 45 4.05 4.89 -4.15
N GLU A 46 3.42 3.79 -4.58
CA GLU A 46 2.88 3.61 -5.91
C GLU A 46 1.60 2.77 -5.86
N PHE A 47 0.67 3.02 -6.76
CA PHE A 47 -0.56 2.26 -6.91
C PHE A 47 -0.82 2.09 -8.41
N ASP A 48 -0.77 0.85 -8.87
CA ASP A 48 -1.04 0.46 -10.25
C ASP A 48 -2.19 -0.53 -10.16
N GLY A 49 -3.40 -0.16 -10.59
CA GLY A 49 -4.73 -0.61 -10.11
C GLY A 49 -5.03 -2.07 -9.73
N ASP A 50 -4.11 -3.02 -9.93
CA ASP A 50 -4.07 -4.39 -9.42
C ASP A 50 -3.11 -4.59 -8.21
N SER A 51 -2.35 -3.57 -7.86
CA SER A 51 -1.23 -3.64 -6.93
C SER A 51 -0.88 -2.31 -6.27
N VAL A 52 -0.27 -2.41 -5.10
CA VAL A 52 0.16 -1.27 -4.32
C VAL A 52 1.57 -1.49 -3.80
N THR A 53 2.40 -0.47 -3.94
CA THR A 53 3.75 -0.41 -3.38
C THR A 53 3.70 0.36 -2.07
N ILE A 54 4.07 -0.30 -0.98
CA ILE A 54 4.15 0.28 0.35
C ILE A 54 5.52 -0.01 0.98
N PRO A 55 5.98 0.80 1.94
CA PRO A 55 7.19 0.49 2.69
C PRO A 55 7.06 -0.83 3.44
N ARG A 56 8.17 -1.56 3.53
CA ARG A 56 8.32 -2.85 4.19
C ARG A 56 7.97 -2.80 5.66
N TRP A 57 8.19 -1.68 6.35
CA TRP A 57 7.75 -1.52 7.74
C TRP A 57 6.23 -1.60 7.83
N LYS A 58 5.50 -1.03 6.86
CA LYS A 58 4.04 -1.08 6.82
C LYS A 58 3.56 -2.46 6.40
N ALA A 59 4.21 -3.08 5.41
CA ALA A 59 3.92 -4.45 5.01
C ALA A 59 4.05 -5.43 6.19
N GLN A 60 5.12 -5.32 6.97
CA GLN A 60 5.32 -6.12 8.20
C GLN A 60 4.26 -5.85 9.28
N GLU A 61 3.84 -4.59 9.49
CA GLU A 61 2.74 -4.28 10.43
C GLU A 61 1.40 -4.90 10.00
N LEU A 62 1.21 -5.09 8.69
CA LEU A 62 -0.01 -5.61 8.08
C LEU A 62 0.08 -7.11 7.78
N ASP A 63 1.19 -7.77 8.14
CA ASP A 63 1.47 -9.18 7.84
C ASP A 63 1.40 -9.51 6.34
N LEU A 64 1.86 -8.56 5.51
CA LEU A 64 1.95 -8.68 4.06
C LEU A 64 3.39 -9.10 3.71
N GLU A 65 3.59 -10.41 3.46
CA GLU A 65 4.90 -11.02 3.13
C GLU A 65 5.33 -10.84 1.67
#